data_AF-A0A8H3E730-F1
#
_entry.id   AF-A0A8H3E730-F1
#
_cell.length_a   1.000
_cell.length_b   1.000
_cell.length_c   1.000
_cell.angle_alpha   90.00
_cell.angle_beta   90.00
_cell.angle_gamma   90.00
#
_symmetry.space_group_name_H-M   'P 1'
#
loop_
_entity.id
_entity.type
_entity.pdbx_description
1 polymer ?
#
loop_
_entity_poly.entity_id
_entity_poly.type
_entity_poly.pdbx_seq_one_letter_code
_entity_poly.pdbx_strand_id
1 'polypeptide(L)'
;MEGVAGTAFPALVAPWCEVGSLDKYITHQSPRPADRISLMLQIMSALSYLHSHAITHGDLKPENIFLQSNYQVQLSDFGLAKIPFDSTGSRFASSNTQDAGTLRYMGPEFFANTESQQSPRGLPADIWALAWTFYMILTGLHPYTETRDAPLLQVIRRIQDRKIPLEPSDVPDKNSPTEDLLRLRSTIWPIMQECWTINPVHRPKAEEIDQKLREAILLKHSLQFDGPMFNYMMPDGTRPSVIGDEEGRKTNPDKACASLVSAALGYLCEGRNYDAYRAQIQVGWILIDQHQFLAAQAHFNVALHAVDSGDLIVGCKRGLARVAVGLCKYDEAIEHYCAALVLCRAGKFVDYEYMIARDTANAILDYSRNQDSPEEVFRSQDSARKLFKEALSFSMDPEHVNLEYQAQVRCDLVVLERNAGNETTAQAHALAAFQCALETGRRPVADDVYNYLLETDVLSEAQLNAFREELLDLHSRTAHVPERGVDSLGSSWVASVS
;
A
#
# COMPACT_ATOMS: atom_id res chain seq x y z
N MET A 1 48.39 6.35 11.43
CA MET A 1 49.68 6.54 10.74
C MET A 1 49.39 6.67 9.26
N GLU A 2 49.80 7.76 8.62
CA GLU A 2 50.27 7.66 7.23
C GLU A 2 51.54 6.79 7.23
N GLY A 3 51.70 5.89 6.27
CA GLY A 3 52.91 5.04 6.17
C GLY A 3 52.77 3.76 5.34
N VAL A 4 52.74 3.94 4.02
CA VAL A 4 53.27 3.11 2.90
C VAL A 4 53.45 1.58 3.10
N ALA A 5 52.72 0.76 2.33
CA ALA A 5 53.20 -0.42 1.56
C ALA A 5 52.04 -1.34 1.09
N GLY A 6 51.99 -1.62 -0.23
CA GLY A 6 51.64 -2.95 -0.77
C GLY A 6 50.17 -3.41 -0.74
N THR A 7 49.52 -3.30 -1.90
CA THR A 7 48.30 -4.04 -2.32
C THR A 7 47.08 -3.93 -1.41
N ALA A 8 46.35 -2.81 -1.48
CA ALA A 8 44.94 -2.84 -1.12
C ALA A 8 44.18 -3.59 -2.22
N PHE A 9 43.80 -4.86 -1.96
CA PHE A 9 42.86 -5.56 -2.84
C PHE A 9 41.55 -4.75 -2.88
N PRO A 10 40.91 -4.59 -4.05
CA PRO A 10 39.61 -3.95 -4.11
C PRO A 10 38.62 -4.73 -3.25
N ALA A 11 37.94 -4.04 -2.33
CA ALA A 11 36.96 -4.61 -1.42
C ALA A 11 35.61 -3.89 -1.57
N LEU A 12 34.53 -4.67 -1.61
CA LEU A 12 33.17 -4.15 -1.53
C LEU A 12 32.72 -4.15 -0.07
N VAL A 13 32.11 -3.05 0.36
CA VAL A 13 31.54 -2.89 1.71
C VAL A 13 30.02 -2.84 1.58
N ALA A 14 29.33 -3.73 2.30
CA ALA A 14 27.88 -3.84 2.30
C ALA A 14 27.35 -3.88 3.74
N PRO A 15 26.05 -3.58 3.97
CA PRO A 15 25.43 -3.71 5.29
C PRO A 15 25.56 -5.14 5.83
N TRP A 16 25.85 -5.25 7.12
CA TRP A 16 25.87 -6.54 7.82
C TRP A 16 24.44 -7.06 8.04
N CYS A 17 24.24 -8.36 7.95
CA CYS A 17 22.94 -9.02 8.12
C CYS A 17 23.01 -10.01 9.30
N GLU A 18 22.35 -9.68 10.41
CA GLU A 18 22.53 -10.32 11.72
C GLU A 18 21.97 -11.75 11.80
N VAL A 19 20.88 -12.03 11.09
CA VAL A 19 20.28 -13.38 11.05
C VAL A 19 21.13 -14.32 10.18
N GLY A 20 21.92 -13.74 9.27
CA GLY A 20 22.81 -14.47 8.38
C GLY A 20 22.10 -14.92 7.10
N SER A 21 22.67 -15.94 6.46
CA SER A 21 22.20 -16.45 5.18
C SER A 21 20.94 -17.32 5.32
N LEU A 22 20.10 -17.30 4.29
CA LEU A 22 18.80 -17.97 4.27
C LEU A 22 18.95 -19.49 4.45
N ASP A 23 20.01 -20.10 3.89
CA ASP A 23 20.31 -21.52 4.08
C ASP A 23 20.41 -21.89 5.56
N LYS A 24 21.14 -21.08 6.35
CA LYS A 24 21.32 -21.29 7.78
C LYS A 24 20.00 -21.09 8.53
N TYR A 25 19.25 -20.05 8.16
CA TYR A 25 17.96 -19.77 8.78
C TYR A 25 16.96 -20.92 8.59
N ILE A 26 16.76 -21.38 7.36
CA ILE A 26 15.82 -22.48 7.05
C ILE A 26 16.23 -23.76 7.78
N THR A 27 17.52 -24.11 7.73
CA THR A 27 18.03 -25.39 8.28
C THR A 27 18.04 -25.43 9.81
N HIS A 28 18.29 -24.31 10.48
CA HIS A 28 18.42 -24.29 11.94
C HIS A 28 17.12 -23.90 12.65
N GLN A 29 16.29 -23.05 12.04
CA GLN A 29 15.12 -22.48 12.72
C GLN A 29 13.78 -23.04 12.26
N SER A 30 13.73 -23.77 11.13
CA SER A 30 12.51 -24.41 10.59
C SER A 30 11.28 -23.47 10.62
N PRO A 31 11.29 -22.41 9.79
CA PRO A 31 10.27 -21.35 9.87
C PRO A 31 8.86 -21.86 9.58
N ARG A 32 7.87 -21.10 10.06
CA ARG A 32 6.45 -21.42 9.88
C ARG A 32 6.02 -21.25 8.42
N PRO A 33 4.91 -21.86 7.97
CA PRO A 33 4.43 -21.69 6.59
C PRO A 33 4.25 -20.22 6.17
N ALA A 34 3.69 -19.38 7.05
CA ALA A 34 3.52 -17.94 6.79
C ALA A 34 4.86 -17.20 6.57
N ASP A 35 5.91 -17.62 7.29
CA ASP A 35 7.25 -17.05 7.17
C ASP A 35 7.91 -17.47 5.85
N ARG A 36 7.68 -18.73 5.44
CA ARG A 36 8.12 -19.23 4.13
C ARG A 36 7.47 -18.46 2.99
N ILE A 37 6.19 -18.12 3.12
CA ILE A 37 5.47 -17.28 2.15
C ILE A 37 6.12 -15.89 2.05
N SER A 38 6.34 -15.21 3.18
CA SER A 38 6.93 -13.88 3.19
C SER A 38 8.34 -13.88 2.57
N LEU A 39 9.18 -14.87 2.87
CA LEU A 39 10.48 -15.04 2.23
C LEU A 39 10.36 -15.15 0.71
N MET A 40 9.47 -16.01 0.20
CA MET A 40 9.27 -16.20 -1.23
C MET A 40 8.81 -14.91 -1.93
N LEU A 41 7.89 -14.16 -1.32
CA LEU A 41 7.39 -12.89 -1.86
C LEU A 41 8.47 -11.79 -1.88
N GLN A 42 9.27 -11.67 -0.82
CA GLN A 42 10.35 -10.68 -0.77
C GLN A 42 11.46 -11.00 -1.79
N ILE A 43 11.86 -12.27 -1.91
CA ILE A 43 12.83 -12.72 -2.92
C ILE A 43 12.30 -12.44 -4.33
N MET A 44 11.02 -12.72 -4.57
CA MET A 44 10.38 -12.45 -5.85
C MET A 44 10.36 -10.96 -6.17
N SER A 45 10.02 -10.11 -5.20
CA SER A 45 10.03 -8.65 -5.38
C SER A 45 11.43 -8.13 -5.73
N ALA A 46 12.47 -8.59 -5.01
CA ALA A 46 13.84 -8.21 -5.29
C ALA A 46 14.30 -8.68 -6.68
N LEU A 47 13.95 -9.91 -7.08
CA LEU A 47 14.31 -10.45 -8.39
C LEU A 47 13.57 -9.75 -9.53
N SER A 48 12.27 -9.49 -9.37
CA SER A 48 11.47 -8.71 -10.33
C SER A 48 12.06 -7.31 -10.54
N TYR A 49 12.54 -6.67 -9.47
CA TYR A 49 13.23 -5.39 -9.57
C TYR A 49 14.52 -5.48 -10.41
N LEU A 50 15.36 -6.51 -10.20
CA LEU A 50 16.56 -6.70 -11.03
C LEU A 50 16.19 -6.94 -12.49
N HIS A 51 15.23 -7.83 -12.74
CA HIS A 51 14.83 -8.21 -14.09
C HIS A 51 14.15 -7.07 -14.85
N SER A 52 13.41 -6.18 -14.19
CA SER A 52 12.83 -4.98 -14.83
C SER A 52 13.89 -3.99 -15.31
N HIS A 53 15.07 -4.00 -14.69
CA HIS A 53 16.26 -3.25 -15.13
C HIS A 53 17.15 -4.07 -16.08
N ALA A 54 16.66 -5.22 -16.56
CA ALA A 54 17.39 -6.18 -17.37
C ALA A 54 18.71 -6.69 -16.73
N ILE A 55 18.81 -6.64 -15.40
CA ILE A 55 19.95 -7.14 -14.64
C ILE A 55 19.72 -8.61 -14.31
N THR A 56 20.65 -9.47 -14.72
CA THR A 56 20.70 -10.87 -14.28
C THR A 56 21.51 -10.95 -12.99
N HIS A 57 21.02 -11.64 -11.96
CA HIS A 57 21.78 -11.89 -10.72
C HIS A 57 22.94 -12.85 -10.97
N GLY A 58 22.67 -14.00 -11.61
CA GLY A 58 23.68 -14.94 -12.10
C GLY A 58 24.17 -15.97 -11.07
N ASP A 59 24.01 -15.70 -9.77
CA ASP A 59 24.31 -16.65 -8.68
C ASP A 59 23.22 -16.67 -7.60
N LEU A 60 21.94 -16.74 -8.01
CA LEU A 60 20.82 -16.72 -7.06
C LEU A 60 20.75 -18.06 -6.30
N LYS A 61 21.02 -18.04 -5.00
CA LYS A 61 20.96 -19.21 -4.12
C LYS A 61 20.76 -18.79 -2.66
N PRO A 62 20.24 -19.66 -1.78
CA PRO A 62 20.00 -19.34 -0.38
C PRO A 62 21.23 -18.82 0.39
N GLU A 63 22.45 -19.22 0.02
CA GLU A 63 23.68 -18.74 0.63
C GLU A 63 23.97 -17.26 0.32
N ASN A 64 23.47 -16.76 -0.80
CA ASN A 64 23.60 -15.37 -1.27
C ASN A 64 22.37 -14.52 -0.91
N ILE A 65 21.40 -15.09 -0.21
CA ILE A 65 20.22 -14.40 0.29
C ILE A 65 20.39 -14.22 1.78
N PHE A 66 20.51 -12.99 2.24
CA PHE A 66 20.73 -12.69 3.65
C PHE A 66 19.46 -12.13 4.29
N LEU A 67 19.38 -12.34 5.61
CA LEU A 67 18.31 -11.84 6.44
C LEU A 67 18.88 -10.85 7.46
N GLN A 68 18.32 -9.65 7.47
CA GLN A 68 18.59 -8.67 8.53
C GLN A 68 17.90 -9.08 9.83
N SER A 69 18.21 -8.40 10.94
CA SER A 69 17.59 -8.66 12.25
C SER A 69 16.06 -8.63 12.26
N ASN A 70 15.44 -7.90 11.32
CA ASN A 70 13.98 -7.83 11.11
C ASN A 70 13.47 -8.84 10.05
N TYR A 71 14.28 -9.80 9.65
CA TYR A 71 13.96 -10.80 8.62
C TYR A 71 13.67 -10.22 7.23
N GLN A 72 14.12 -8.99 6.95
CA GLN A 72 14.13 -8.46 5.60
C GLN A 72 15.16 -9.19 4.74
N VAL A 73 14.70 -9.59 3.56
CA VAL A 73 15.54 -10.26 2.56
C VAL A 73 16.43 -9.24 1.88
N GLN A 74 17.74 -9.55 1.85
CA GLN A 74 18.75 -8.83 1.09
C GLN A 74 19.39 -9.79 0.09
N LEU A 75 19.26 -9.51 -1.20
CA LEU A 75 20.05 -10.20 -2.22
C LEU A 75 21.48 -9.67 -2.18
N SER A 76 22.45 -10.57 -2.27
CA SER A 76 23.87 -10.24 -2.19
C SER A 76 24.67 -11.03 -3.21
N ASP A 77 25.96 -10.71 -3.30
CA ASP A 77 26.92 -11.34 -4.23
C ASP A 77 26.53 -11.19 -5.71
N PHE A 78 26.49 -9.93 -6.14
CA PHE A 78 26.35 -9.55 -7.55
C PHE A 78 27.66 -9.75 -8.36
N GLY A 79 28.60 -10.57 -7.87
CA GLY A 79 29.90 -10.78 -8.51
C GLY A 79 29.81 -11.42 -9.90
N LEU A 80 28.65 -12.04 -10.23
CA LEU A 80 28.33 -12.60 -11.53
C LEU A 80 27.17 -11.88 -12.24
N ALA A 81 26.72 -10.73 -11.71
CA ALA A 81 25.62 -9.99 -12.28
C ALA A 81 25.99 -9.37 -13.62
N LYS A 82 25.05 -9.35 -14.57
CA LYS A 82 25.29 -8.84 -15.94
C LYS A 82 24.20 -7.87 -16.40
N ILE A 83 24.64 -6.86 -17.15
CA ILE A 83 23.80 -5.89 -17.87
C ILE A 83 23.90 -6.18 -19.38
N PRO A 84 22.82 -6.09 -20.17
CA PRO A 84 22.80 -6.57 -21.56
C PRO A 84 23.77 -5.88 -22.53
N PHE A 85 24.34 -4.72 -22.17
CA PHE A 85 25.23 -3.94 -23.03
C PHE A 85 26.71 -4.31 -22.95
N ASP A 86 27.10 -5.21 -22.03
CA ASP A 86 28.50 -5.60 -21.87
C ASP A 86 28.89 -6.65 -22.93
N SER A 87 29.37 -6.15 -24.08
CA SER A 87 29.79 -6.91 -25.26
C SER A 87 31.14 -7.64 -25.09
N THR A 88 31.72 -7.61 -23.88
CA THR A 88 32.88 -8.44 -23.56
C THR A 88 32.36 -9.81 -23.13
N GLY A 89 32.46 -10.81 -24.00
CA GLY A 89 32.07 -12.20 -23.76
C GLY A 89 32.87 -12.92 -22.65
N SER A 90 33.01 -12.30 -21.49
CA SER A 90 33.64 -12.87 -20.31
C SER A 90 32.67 -13.87 -19.69
N ARG A 91 33.18 -15.10 -19.64
CA ARG A 91 32.48 -16.34 -19.30
C ARG A 91 31.80 -16.21 -17.93
N PHE A 92 30.60 -16.77 -17.79
CA PHE A 92 29.92 -17.05 -16.51
C PHE A 92 30.73 -17.98 -15.55
N ALA A 93 32.04 -18.12 -15.77
CA ALA A 93 32.87 -19.20 -15.22
C ALA A 93 34.21 -18.72 -14.62
N SER A 94 34.47 -17.41 -14.47
CA SER A 94 35.80 -16.91 -14.08
C SER A 94 35.86 -16.18 -12.73
N SER A 95 35.02 -16.54 -11.76
CA SER A 95 35.32 -16.29 -10.34
C SER A 95 34.89 -17.50 -9.50
N ASN A 96 35.89 -18.26 -9.01
CA ASN A 96 35.82 -19.20 -7.89
C ASN A 96 34.60 -20.17 -7.79
N THR A 97 34.10 -20.70 -8.91
CA THR A 97 33.03 -21.73 -8.98
C THR A 97 33.47 -23.13 -8.49
N GLN A 98 34.43 -23.23 -7.57
CA GLN A 98 34.96 -24.50 -7.06
C GLN A 98 34.14 -25.10 -5.91
N ASP A 99 33.15 -24.40 -5.38
CA ASP A 99 32.25 -24.99 -4.40
C ASP A 99 31.17 -25.80 -5.12
N ALA A 100 31.20 -27.12 -4.92
CA ALA A 100 30.23 -28.08 -5.45
C ALA A 100 28.76 -27.78 -5.05
N GLY A 101 28.54 -26.83 -4.13
CA GLY A 101 27.23 -26.33 -3.70
C GLY A 101 26.53 -25.43 -4.75
N THR A 102 27.26 -24.50 -5.36
CA THR A 102 26.68 -23.50 -6.29
C THR A 102 26.14 -24.13 -7.58
N LEU A 103 26.83 -25.17 -8.08
CA LEU A 103 26.45 -25.85 -9.33
C LEU A 103 25.10 -26.56 -9.26
N ARG A 104 24.58 -26.83 -8.05
CA ARG A 104 23.29 -27.49 -7.81
C ARG A 104 22.09 -26.62 -8.17
N TYR A 105 22.27 -25.30 -8.18
CA TYR A 105 21.24 -24.32 -8.51
C TYR A 105 21.26 -23.93 -9.99
N MET A 106 22.24 -24.39 -10.77
CA MET A 106 22.38 -24.03 -12.19
C MET A 106 21.45 -24.84 -13.09
N GLY A 107 20.96 -24.18 -14.14
CA GLY A 107 20.16 -24.80 -15.20
C GLY A 107 20.96 -25.73 -16.13
N PRO A 108 20.29 -26.64 -16.84
CA PRO A 108 20.93 -27.57 -17.78
C PRO A 108 21.72 -26.86 -18.91
N GLU A 109 21.35 -25.63 -19.26
CA GLU A 109 22.03 -24.78 -20.26
C GLU A 109 23.47 -24.40 -19.90
N PHE A 110 23.86 -24.55 -18.64
CA PHE A 110 25.25 -24.35 -18.21
C PHE A 110 26.13 -25.58 -18.47
N PHE A 111 25.54 -26.75 -18.67
CA PHE A 111 26.23 -28.04 -18.82
C PHE A 111 26.09 -28.67 -20.21
N ALA A 112 25.31 -28.05 -21.11
CA ALA A 112 25.18 -28.49 -22.49
C ALA A 112 26.41 -28.05 -23.31
N ASN A 113 27.11 -29.02 -23.92
CA ASN A 113 28.15 -28.78 -24.92
C ASN A 113 27.50 -28.34 -26.25
N THR A 114 26.99 -27.12 -26.30
CA THR A 114 26.64 -26.49 -27.58
C THR A 114 27.60 -25.34 -27.80
N GLU A 115 28.47 -25.49 -28.79
CA GLU A 115 29.40 -24.47 -29.29
C GLU A 115 28.70 -23.20 -29.83
N SER A 116 27.36 -23.17 -29.83
CA SER A 116 26.59 -21.97 -30.15
C SER A 116 26.53 -21.02 -28.95
N GLN A 117 27.04 -19.81 -29.15
CA GLN A 117 26.98 -18.66 -28.22
C GLN A 117 25.55 -18.14 -27.94
N GLN A 118 24.51 -18.98 -28.14
CA GLN A 118 23.10 -18.60 -28.16
C GLN A 118 22.26 -19.28 -27.07
N SER A 119 22.86 -19.94 -26.08
CA SER A 119 22.10 -20.37 -24.90
C SER A 119 21.86 -19.14 -23.99
N PRO A 120 20.61 -18.73 -23.72
CA PRO A 120 20.34 -17.52 -22.94
C PRO A 120 20.65 -17.77 -21.46
N ARG A 121 21.92 -17.56 -21.09
CA ARG A 121 22.45 -17.64 -19.71
C ARG A 121 22.12 -16.39 -18.88
N GLY A 122 21.08 -15.63 -19.26
CA GLY A 122 20.67 -14.37 -18.64
C GLY A 122 19.52 -14.55 -17.65
N LEU A 123 18.53 -13.65 -17.68
CA LEU A 123 17.36 -13.65 -16.79
C LEU A 123 16.70 -15.03 -16.58
N PRO A 124 16.54 -15.91 -17.60
CA PRO A 124 15.94 -17.23 -17.40
C PRO A 124 16.76 -18.19 -16.52
N ALA A 125 18.06 -17.95 -16.34
CA ALA A 125 18.90 -18.72 -15.43
C ALA A 125 18.53 -18.44 -13.97
N ASP A 126 18.26 -17.17 -13.63
CA ASP A 126 17.79 -16.80 -12.29
C ASP A 126 16.44 -17.44 -11.98
N ILE A 127 15.54 -17.57 -12.97
CA ILE A 127 14.23 -18.21 -12.79
C ILE A 127 14.37 -19.70 -12.43
N TRP A 128 15.32 -20.40 -13.05
CA TRP A 128 15.62 -21.78 -12.69
C TRP A 128 16.15 -21.89 -11.24
N ALA A 129 17.06 -20.99 -10.88
CA ALA A 129 17.67 -20.96 -9.56
C ALA A 129 16.68 -20.52 -8.45
N LEU A 130 15.73 -19.64 -8.79
CA LEU A 130 14.62 -19.21 -7.93
C LEU A 130 13.77 -20.41 -7.51
N ALA A 131 13.41 -21.29 -8.45
CA ALA A 131 12.62 -22.48 -8.12
C ALA A 131 13.35 -23.43 -7.17
N TRP A 132 14.67 -23.58 -7.29
CA TRP A 132 15.47 -24.33 -6.32
C TRP A 132 15.57 -23.64 -4.95
N THR A 133 15.60 -22.32 -4.94
CA THR A 133 15.53 -21.52 -3.72
C THR A 133 14.19 -21.72 -3.02
N PHE A 134 13.07 -21.66 -3.75
CA PHE A 134 11.74 -21.95 -3.22
C PHE A 134 11.62 -23.41 -2.73
N TYR A 135 12.20 -24.37 -3.46
CA TYR A 135 12.26 -25.76 -3.02
C TYR A 135 12.93 -25.89 -1.65
N MET A 136 14.07 -25.23 -1.46
CA MET A 136 14.74 -25.23 -0.16
C MET A 136 13.91 -24.52 0.91
N ILE A 137 13.26 -23.39 0.59
CA ILE A 137 12.36 -22.70 1.52
C ILE A 137 11.18 -23.59 1.93
N LEU A 138 10.69 -24.50 1.08
CA LEU A 138 9.54 -25.36 1.38
C LEU A 138 9.91 -26.67 2.08
N THR A 139 11.10 -27.22 1.79
CA THR A 139 11.52 -28.56 2.24
C THR A 139 12.66 -28.54 3.25
N GLY A 140 13.42 -27.44 3.33
CA GLY A 140 14.66 -27.35 4.08
C GLY A 140 15.82 -28.15 3.48
N LEU A 141 15.66 -28.69 2.26
CA LEU A 141 16.67 -29.50 1.58
C LEU A 141 17.31 -28.74 0.44
N HIS A 142 18.63 -28.86 0.31
CA HIS A 142 19.35 -28.40 -0.88
C HIS A 142 19.03 -29.30 -2.08
N PRO A 143 19.18 -28.78 -3.31
CA PRO A 143 19.00 -29.60 -4.50
C PRO A 143 19.95 -30.81 -4.49
N TYR A 144 19.38 -31.99 -4.73
CA TYR A 144 20.10 -33.27 -4.77
C TYR A 144 20.84 -33.61 -3.45
N THR A 145 20.22 -33.33 -2.29
CA THR A 145 20.81 -33.63 -0.96
C THR A 145 21.11 -35.12 -0.75
N GLU A 146 20.36 -36.04 -1.37
CA GLU A 146 20.62 -37.49 -1.34
C GLU A 146 21.98 -37.90 -1.92
N THR A 147 22.60 -37.00 -2.71
CA THR A 147 23.87 -37.21 -3.36
C THR A 147 24.95 -36.30 -2.76
N ARG A 148 24.89 -36.05 -1.44
CA ARG A 148 25.84 -35.18 -0.73
C ARG A 148 27.30 -35.63 -0.88
N ASP A 149 27.51 -36.95 -0.94
CA ASP A 149 28.82 -37.58 -1.16
C ASP A 149 29.06 -38.03 -2.61
N ALA A 150 28.11 -37.76 -3.52
CA ALA A 150 28.29 -38.16 -4.91
C ALA A 150 29.26 -37.18 -5.60
N PRO A 151 30.16 -37.68 -6.47
CA PRO A 151 31.00 -36.83 -7.31
C PRO A 151 30.14 -35.81 -8.05
N LEU A 152 30.61 -34.56 -8.16
CA LEU A 152 29.94 -33.46 -8.84
C LEU A 152 29.37 -33.84 -10.23
N LEU A 153 30.06 -34.73 -10.94
CA LEU A 153 29.63 -35.34 -12.20
C LEU A 153 28.27 -36.05 -12.13
N GLN A 154 27.89 -36.65 -11.00
CA GLN A 154 26.59 -37.30 -10.84
C GLN A 154 25.45 -36.29 -10.66
N VAL A 155 25.69 -35.15 -10.00
CA VAL A 155 24.71 -34.05 -9.89
C VAL A 155 24.49 -33.44 -11.28
N ILE A 156 25.57 -33.13 -12.00
CA ILE A 156 25.52 -32.64 -13.38
C ILE A 156 24.78 -33.63 -14.28
N ARG A 157 25.07 -34.93 -14.15
CA ARG A 157 24.38 -35.98 -14.91
C ARG A 157 22.89 -36.06 -14.57
N ARG A 158 22.47 -35.88 -13.31
CA ARG A 158 21.03 -35.85 -12.95
C ARG A 158 20.30 -34.63 -13.51
N ILE A 159 20.96 -33.46 -13.51
CA ILE A 159 20.46 -32.24 -14.15
C ILE A 159 20.29 -32.48 -15.66
N GLN A 160 21.29 -33.10 -16.30
CA GLN A 160 21.27 -33.46 -17.73
C GLN A 160 20.23 -34.55 -18.05
N ASP A 161 20.04 -35.52 -17.15
CA ASP A 161 19.07 -36.61 -17.25
C ASP A 161 17.62 -36.14 -16.96
N ARG A 162 17.42 -34.83 -16.74
CA ARG A 162 16.12 -34.17 -16.58
C ARG A 162 15.28 -34.72 -15.42
N LYS A 163 15.93 -35.22 -14.38
CA LYS A 163 15.22 -35.68 -13.18
C LYS A 163 14.85 -34.46 -12.32
N ILE A 164 13.60 -34.03 -12.45
CA ILE A 164 12.93 -33.06 -11.56
C ILE A 164 12.98 -33.62 -10.13
N PRO A 165 13.14 -32.78 -9.09
CA PRO A 165 13.12 -33.26 -7.70
C PRO A 165 11.81 -33.96 -7.35
N LEU A 166 11.83 -34.75 -6.26
CA LEU A 166 10.62 -35.25 -5.63
C LEU A 166 9.72 -34.06 -5.25
N GLU A 167 8.41 -34.22 -5.43
CA GLU A 167 7.44 -33.20 -5.03
C GLU A 167 7.65 -32.86 -3.55
N PRO A 168 7.67 -31.57 -3.16
CA PRO A 168 7.86 -31.16 -1.77
C PRO A 168 6.90 -31.86 -0.79
N SER A 169 5.69 -32.20 -1.24
CA SER A 169 4.68 -32.95 -0.49
C SER A 169 5.13 -34.38 -0.12
N ASP A 170 5.97 -34.99 -0.94
CA ASP A 170 6.46 -36.37 -0.79
C ASP A 170 7.79 -36.46 -0.02
N VAL A 171 8.37 -35.32 0.36
CA VAL A 171 9.62 -35.26 1.12
C VAL A 171 9.37 -35.64 2.58
N PRO A 172 10.06 -36.65 3.14
CA PRO A 172 9.92 -37.00 4.56
C PRO A 172 10.47 -35.87 5.44
N ASP A 173 9.61 -35.17 6.16
CA ASP A 173 10.05 -34.21 7.17
C ASP A 173 10.48 -34.91 8.46
N LYS A 174 11.51 -34.35 9.13
CA LYS A 174 11.99 -34.84 10.43
C LYS A 174 10.92 -34.73 11.53
N ASN A 175 10.02 -33.76 11.40
CA ASN A 175 8.83 -33.58 12.21
C ASN A 175 7.65 -33.64 11.25
N SER A 176 6.62 -34.46 11.51
CA SER A 176 5.46 -34.59 10.62
C SER A 176 4.97 -33.20 10.16
N PRO A 177 4.86 -32.95 8.84
CA PRO A 177 4.54 -31.62 8.34
C PRO A 177 3.14 -31.20 8.80
N THR A 178 2.99 -29.93 9.13
CA THR A 178 1.68 -29.35 9.37
C THR A 178 0.86 -29.39 8.08
N GLU A 179 -0.45 -29.57 8.18
CA GLU A 179 -1.39 -29.54 7.05
C GLU A 179 -1.20 -28.28 6.17
N ASP A 180 -0.95 -27.13 6.79
CA ASP A 180 -0.72 -25.87 6.07
C ASP A 180 0.57 -25.86 5.26
N LEU A 181 1.61 -26.57 5.72
CA LEU A 181 2.87 -26.70 4.98
C LEU A 181 2.68 -27.61 3.76
N LEU A 182 1.90 -28.70 3.90
CA LEU A 182 1.55 -29.57 2.79
C LEU A 182 0.69 -28.84 1.74
N ARG A 183 -0.26 -28.02 2.17
CA ARG A 183 -1.05 -27.18 1.26
C ARG A 183 -0.19 -26.13 0.56
N LEU A 184 0.74 -25.50 1.29
CA LEU A 184 1.65 -24.52 0.69
C LEU A 184 2.54 -25.19 -0.36
N ARG A 185 3.11 -26.35 -0.02
CA ARG A 185 3.91 -27.17 -0.93
C ARG A 185 3.15 -27.51 -2.22
N SER A 186 1.95 -28.05 -2.11
CA SER A 186 1.12 -28.39 -3.28
C SER A 186 0.66 -27.17 -4.09
N THR A 187 0.54 -26.00 -3.46
CA THR A 187 0.14 -24.75 -4.12
C THR A 187 1.27 -24.15 -4.94
N ILE A 188 2.50 -24.15 -4.42
CA ILE A 188 3.65 -23.54 -5.07
C ILE A 188 4.31 -24.49 -6.08
N TRP A 189 4.14 -25.81 -5.91
CA TRP A 189 4.74 -26.83 -6.77
C TRP A 189 4.51 -26.62 -8.28
N PRO A 190 3.28 -26.35 -8.77
CA PRO A 190 3.07 -26.11 -10.20
C PRO A 190 3.87 -24.92 -10.74
N ILE A 191 4.01 -23.85 -9.95
CA ILE A 191 4.79 -22.65 -10.33
C ILE A 191 6.27 -23.02 -10.49
N MET A 192 6.80 -23.84 -9.58
CA MET A 192 8.19 -24.30 -9.63
C MET A 192 8.44 -25.20 -10.85
N GLN A 193 7.48 -26.05 -11.21
CA GLN A 193 7.58 -26.90 -12.40
C GLN A 193 7.68 -26.07 -13.69
N GLU A 194 6.92 -24.97 -13.80
CA GLU A 194 7.03 -24.06 -14.94
C GLU A 194 8.42 -23.40 -15.02
N CYS A 195 8.98 -23.01 -13.87
CA CYS A 195 10.32 -22.42 -13.79
C CYS A 195 11.43 -23.40 -14.23
N TRP A 196 11.24 -24.70 -14.00
CA TRP A 196 12.16 -25.76 -14.45
C TRP A 196 11.91 -26.23 -15.88
N THR A 197 11.24 -25.42 -16.71
CA THR A 197 11.16 -25.67 -18.15
C THR A 197 12.57 -25.75 -18.76
N ILE A 198 12.86 -26.85 -19.47
CA ILE A 198 14.21 -27.16 -19.96
C ILE A 198 14.71 -26.10 -20.95
N ASN A 199 13.86 -25.65 -21.87
CA ASN A 199 14.22 -24.57 -22.78
C ASN A 199 14.13 -23.23 -22.03
N PRO A 200 15.24 -22.50 -21.82
CA PRO A 200 15.22 -21.28 -21.02
C PRO A 200 14.34 -20.18 -21.63
N VAL A 201 14.14 -20.17 -22.95
CA VAL A 201 13.29 -19.19 -23.64
C VAL A 201 11.81 -19.35 -23.27
N HIS A 202 11.39 -20.55 -22.89
CA HIS A 202 10.00 -20.84 -22.52
C HIS A 202 9.74 -20.74 -21.02
N ARG A 203 10.76 -20.40 -20.21
CA ARG A 203 10.55 -20.18 -18.77
C ARG A 203 9.74 -18.88 -18.58
N PRO A 204 8.83 -18.84 -17.59
CA PRO A 204 8.06 -17.65 -17.29
C PRO A 204 8.97 -16.50 -16.83
N LYS A 205 8.51 -15.27 -17.04
CA LYS A 205 9.22 -14.08 -16.55
C LYS A 205 9.00 -13.89 -15.05
N ALA A 206 9.90 -13.16 -14.39
CA ALA A 206 9.77 -12.82 -12.97
C ALA A 206 8.42 -12.18 -12.62
N GLU A 207 7.94 -11.23 -13.43
CA GLU A 207 6.64 -10.58 -13.25
C GLU A 207 5.46 -11.55 -13.31
N GLU A 208 5.46 -12.47 -14.28
CA GLU A 208 4.42 -13.49 -14.43
C GLU A 208 4.40 -14.46 -13.22
N ILE A 209 5.58 -14.77 -12.68
CA ILE A 209 5.71 -15.60 -11.47
C ILE A 209 5.21 -14.84 -10.24
N ASP A 210 5.57 -13.57 -10.06
CA ASP A 210 5.12 -12.74 -8.94
C ASP A 210 3.59 -12.65 -8.91
N GLN A 211 2.97 -12.42 -10.07
CA GLN A 211 1.51 -12.41 -10.19
C GLN A 211 0.91 -13.77 -9.80
N LYS A 212 1.38 -14.88 -10.42
CA LYS A 212 0.87 -16.23 -10.12
C LYS A 212 1.08 -16.62 -8.66
N LEU A 213 2.21 -16.24 -8.08
CA LEU A 213 2.56 -16.52 -6.68
C LEU A 213 1.59 -15.79 -5.75
N ARG A 214 1.36 -14.49 -5.98
CA ARG A 214 0.38 -13.69 -5.21
C ARG A 214 -1.03 -14.25 -5.36
N GLU A 215 -1.47 -14.54 -6.58
CA GLU A 215 -2.80 -15.11 -6.84
C GLU A 215 -2.98 -16.48 -6.16
N ALA A 216 -2.01 -17.39 -6.29
CA ALA A 216 -2.08 -18.72 -5.69
C ALA A 216 -2.12 -18.69 -4.15
N ILE A 217 -1.37 -17.75 -3.56
CA ILE A 217 -1.33 -17.53 -2.11
C ILE A 217 -2.62 -16.85 -1.62
N LEU A 218 -3.12 -15.84 -2.35
CA LEU A 218 -4.35 -15.11 -2.02
C LEU A 218 -5.62 -15.95 -2.20
N LEU A 219 -5.68 -16.86 -3.18
CA LEU A 219 -6.87 -17.66 -3.47
C LEU A 219 -7.03 -18.91 -2.59
N LYS A 220 -5.93 -19.46 -2.06
CA LYS A 220 -5.95 -20.79 -1.39
C LYS A 220 -5.46 -20.79 0.06
N HIS A 221 -4.78 -19.74 0.51
CA HIS A 221 -4.22 -19.65 1.87
C HIS A 221 -4.77 -18.46 2.68
N SER A 222 -5.81 -17.78 2.17
CA SER A 222 -6.44 -16.58 2.75
C SER A 222 -7.02 -16.71 4.15
N LEU A 223 -7.08 -17.92 4.72
CA LEU A 223 -7.78 -18.19 5.97
C LEU A 223 -6.88 -18.28 7.21
N GLN A 224 -5.56 -18.38 7.07
CA GLN A 224 -4.63 -18.52 8.22
C GLN A 224 -3.23 -17.99 7.90
N PHE A 225 -3.11 -16.68 7.69
CA PHE A 225 -1.81 -16.04 7.91
C PHE A 225 -1.69 -15.85 9.43
N ASP A 226 -0.54 -16.06 10.09
CA ASP A 226 -0.33 -15.75 11.52
C ASP A 226 1.16 -15.88 11.88
N GLY A 227 2.05 -15.39 10.99
CA GLY A 227 3.52 -15.51 11.03
C GLY A 227 4.23 -14.32 11.69
N PRO A 228 5.39 -14.46 12.39
CA PRO A 228 6.07 -13.33 13.01
C PRO A 228 6.68 -12.42 11.92
N MET A 229 6.89 -12.94 10.71
CA MET A 229 7.44 -12.24 9.55
C MET A 229 6.44 -11.31 8.86
N PHE A 230 5.15 -11.40 9.20
CA PHE A 230 4.14 -10.39 8.87
C PHE A 230 3.86 -9.43 10.03
N ASN A 231 4.38 -9.73 11.23
CA ASN A 231 4.14 -8.94 12.44
C ASN A 231 5.21 -7.89 12.74
N TYR A 232 6.38 -7.82 12.08
CA TYR A 232 7.34 -6.73 12.37
C TYR A 232 8.18 -6.27 11.15
N MET A 233 7.80 -5.08 10.66
CA MET A 233 8.63 -3.94 10.22
C MET A 233 9.39 -3.93 8.87
N MET A 234 8.89 -3.04 7.99
CA MET A 234 9.68 -2.25 7.02
C MET A 234 10.85 -1.49 7.72
N PRO A 235 11.90 -1.06 7.01
CA PRO A 235 13.28 -0.95 7.53
C PRO A 235 13.63 0.13 8.59
N ASP A 236 12.69 0.76 9.32
CA ASP A 236 12.99 1.94 10.15
C ASP A 236 12.71 1.84 11.67
N GLY A 237 12.58 0.64 12.23
CA GLY A 237 12.59 0.38 13.69
C GLY A 237 11.46 0.98 14.57
N THR A 238 10.48 1.71 14.03
CA THR A 238 9.30 2.19 14.76
C THR A 238 8.23 1.11 15.00
N ARG A 239 8.01 0.77 16.28
CA ARG A 239 6.79 0.08 16.74
C ARG A 239 5.55 0.79 16.19
N PRO A 240 4.50 0.09 15.73
CA PRO A 240 3.21 0.74 15.53
C PRO A 240 2.69 1.12 16.91
N SER A 241 2.81 2.39 17.28
CA SER A 241 1.99 2.95 18.34
C SER A 241 0.53 2.71 17.96
N VAL A 242 -0.17 2.07 18.88
CA VAL A 242 -1.62 2.03 18.92
C VAL A 242 -2.10 3.49 18.89
N ILE A 243 -2.99 3.78 17.94
CA ILE A 243 -3.83 4.99 17.84
C ILE A 243 -3.08 6.27 17.42
N GLY A 244 -3.44 6.72 16.21
CA GLY A 244 -3.75 8.12 15.90
C GLY A 244 -2.77 9.18 16.41
N ASP A 245 -1.60 9.26 15.82
CA ASP A 245 -0.97 10.56 15.65
C ASP A 245 -1.28 11.02 14.23
N GLU A 246 -2.03 12.12 14.18
CA GLU A 246 -2.31 12.91 13.00
C GLU A 246 -1.06 12.98 12.08
N GLU A 247 0.14 13.20 12.63
CA GLU A 247 1.41 13.41 11.91
C GLU A 247 1.84 12.28 10.95
N GLY A 248 1.39 11.03 11.15
CA GLY A 248 1.68 9.92 10.24
C GLY A 248 0.97 10.02 8.89
N ARG A 249 -0.13 10.76 8.81
CA ARG A 249 -0.78 11.11 7.52
C ARG A 249 0.01 12.17 6.75
N LYS A 250 0.67 13.09 7.46
CA LYS A 250 1.53 14.14 6.88
C LYS A 250 2.80 13.61 6.24
N THR A 251 3.40 12.55 6.78
CA THR A 251 4.72 12.08 6.32
C THR A 251 4.62 10.78 5.52
N ASN A 252 4.60 10.95 4.19
CA ASN A 252 4.65 9.90 3.17
C ASN A 252 3.46 8.90 3.16
N PRO A 253 2.43 9.19 2.34
CA PRO A 253 1.26 8.36 2.14
C PRO A 253 1.55 6.87 1.82
N ASP A 254 2.65 6.56 1.10
CA ASP A 254 2.99 5.19 0.70
C ASP A 254 3.42 4.32 1.88
N LYS A 255 4.14 4.93 2.85
CA LYS A 255 4.57 4.24 4.08
C LYS A 255 3.39 3.98 5.01
N ALA A 256 2.46 4.92 5.12
CA ALA A 256 1.24 4.77 5.92
C ALA A 256 0.35 3.66 5.34
N CYS A 257 0.20 3.61 4.01
CA CYS A 257 -0.53 2.57 3.30
C CYS A 257 0.07 1.16 3.56
N ALA A 258 1.38 0.99 3.35
CA ALA A 258 2.04 -0.29 3.58
C ALA A 258 1.91 -0.79 5.04
N SER A 259 2.00 0.14 6.00
CA SER A 259 1.87 -0.18 7.43
C SER A 259 0.46 -0.61 7.81
N LEU A 260 -0.57 0.05 7.26
CA LEU A 260 -1.96 -0.29 7.50
C LEU A 260 -2.40 -1.57 6.78
N VAL A 261 -1.85 -1.85 5.58
CA VAL A 261 -2.05 -3.13 4.90
C VAL A 261 -1.43 -4.27 5.72
N SER A 262 -0.23 -4.07 6.24
CA SER A 262 0.42 -5.04 7.13
C SER A 262 -0.38 -5.25 8.42
N ALA A 263 -0.92 -4.18 9.00
CA ALA A 263 -1.77 -4.25 10.19
C ALA A 263 -3.10 -4.97 9.91
N ALA A 264 -3.73 -4.69 8.77
CA ALA A 264 -4.95 -5.37 8.36
C ALA A 264 -4.73 -6.88 8.23
N LEU A 265 -3.61 -7.27 7.59
CA LEU A 265 -3.21 -8.66 7.48
C LEU A 265 -2.96 -9.26 8.86
N GLY A 266 -2.16 -8.61 9.73
CA GLY A 266 -1.91 -9.09 11.10
C GLY A 266 -3.17 -9.28 11.94
N TYR A 267 -4.19 -8.43 11.79
CA TYR A 267 -5.47 -8.63 12.47
C TYR A 267 -6.30 -9.78 11.88
N LEU A 268 -6.31 -9.98 10.56
CA LEU A 268 -6.97 -11.14 9.93
C LEU A 268 -6.31 -12.42 10.39
N CYS A 269 -5.00 -12.36 10.56
CA CYS A 269 -4.20 -13.46 10.97
C CYS A 269 -4.60 -13.95 12.36
N GLU A 270 -4.68 -13.01 13.32
CA GLU A 270 -5.03 -13.27 14.72
C GLU A 270 -6.54 -13.57 14.93
N GLY A 271 -7.31 -13.77 13.85
CA GLY A 271 -8.77 -13.96 13.89
C GLY A 271 -9.55 -12.71 14.30
N ARG A 272 -8.90 -11.54 14.35
CA ARG A 272 -9.47 -10.24 14.70
C ARG A 272 -10.03 -9.53 13.48
N ASN A 273 -11.01 -10.17 12.85
CA ASN A 273 -11.64 -9.73 11.61
C ASN A 273 -12.09 -8.26 11.64
N TYR A 274 -12.66 -7.81 12.76
CA TYR A 274 -13.11 -6.42 12.91
C TYR A 274 -11.98 -5.39 12.76
N ASP A 275 -10.84 -5.63 13.42
CA ASP A 275 -9.70 -4.72 13.39
C ASP A 275 -9.00 -4.73 12.03
N ALA A 276 -9.03 -5.88 11.35
CA ALA A 276 -8.55 -6.00 9.99
C ALA A 276 -9.35 -5.16 8.99
N TYR A 277 -10.67 -5.24 9.05
CA TYR A 277 -11.52 -4.46 8.17
C TYR A 277 -11.41 -2.97 8.47
N ARG A 278 -11.22 -2.59 9.73
CA ARG A 278 -10.94 -1.20 10.12
C ARG A 278 -9.65 -0.68 9.48
N ALA A 279 -8.60 -1.49 9.45
CA ALA A 279 -7.35 -1.14 8.79
C ALA A 279 -7.52 -1.07 7.26
N GLN A 280 -8.28 -1.99 6.63
CA GLN A 280 -8.59 -1.90 5.19
C GLN A 280 -9.36 -0.62 4.83
N ILE A 281 -10.31 -0.19 5.67
CA ILE A 281 -11.04 1.06 5.50
C ILE A 281 -10.06 2.26 5.55
N GLN A 282 -9.12 2.26 6.50
CA GLN A 282 -8.11 3.30 6.61
C GLN A 282 -7.16 3.34 5.40
N VAL A 283 -6.78 2.19 4.85
CA VAL A 283 -6.02 2.10 3.60
C VAL A 283 -6.82 2.72 2.45
N GLY A 284 -8.11 2.38 2.33
CA GLY A 284 -8.99 2.98 1.32
C GLY A 284 -9.02 4.50 1.38
N TRP A 285 -9.05 5.08 2.59
CA TRP A 285 -9.01 6.54 2.77
C TRP A 285 -7.70 7.18 2.31
N ILE A 286 -6.56 6.57 2.61
CA ILE A 286 -5.25 7.08 2.18
C ILE A 286 -5.13 7.02 0.66
N LEU A 287 -5.61 5.93 0.04
CA LEU A 287 -5.59 5.78 -1.41
C LEU A 287 -6.45 6.84 -2.12
N ILE A 288 -7.56 7.28 -1.50
CA ILE A 288 -8.32 8.44 -2.00
C ILE A 288 -7.45 9.70 -1.99
N ASP A 289 -6.75 9.97 -0.89
CA ASP A 289 -5.90 11.16 -0.75
C ASP A 289 -4.70 11.13 -1.72
N GLN A 290 -4.25 9.94 -2.12
CA GLN A 290 -3.24 9.73 -3.17
C GLN A 290 -3.81 9.73 -4.60
N HIS A 291 -5.10 10.00 -4.78
CA HIS A 291 -5.80 9.94 -6.07
C HIS A 291 -5.81 8.54 -6.73
N GLN A 292 -5.67 7.46 -5.94
CA GLN A 292 -5.73 6.06 -6.39
C GLN A 292 -7.13 5.47 -6.20
N PHE A 293 -8.11 6.05 -6.89
CA PHE A 293 -9.54 5.79 -6.69
C PHE A 293 -9.97 4.32 -6.89
N LEU A 294 -9.45 3.63 -7.91
CA LEU A 294 -9.80 2.23 -8.19
C LEU A 294 -9.26 1.28 -7.11
N ALA A 295 -8.06 1.55 -6.58
CA ALA A 295 -7.49 0.76 -5.51
C ALA A 295 -8.28 0.96 -4.20
N ALA A 296 -8.63 2.21 -3.88
CA ALA A 296 -9.48 2.53 -2.74
C ALA A 296 -10.82 1.78 -2.80
N GLN A 297 -11.45 1.72 -3.98
CA GLN A 297 -12.70 1.01 -4.21
C GLN A 297 -12.61 -0.48 -3.86
N ALA A 298 -11.52 -1.14 -4.25
CA ALA A 298 -11.31 -2.55 -3.94
C ALA A 298 -11.25 -2.79 -2.43
N HIS A 299 -10.54 -1.94 -1.68
CA HIS A 299 -10.45 -2.04 -0.23
C HIS A 299 -11.81 -1.87 0.47
N PHE A 300 -12.62 -0.90 0.04
CA PHE A 300 -13.95 -0.70 0.62
C PHE A 300 -14.90 -1.86 0.30
N ASN A 301 -14.86 -2.40 -0.92
CA ASN A 301 -15.71 -3.53 -1.31
C ASN A 301 -15.41 -4.78 -0.48
N VAL A 302 -14.12 -5.09 -0.26
CA VAL A 302 -13.71 -6.23 0.59
C VAL A 302 -14.20 -6.04 2.02
N ALA A 303 -14.06 -4.84 2.60
CA ALA A 303 -14.57 -4.54 3.92
C ALA A 303 -16.10 -4.62 4.00
N LEU A 304 -16.82 -4.13 2.98
CA LEU A 304 -18.29 -4.13 2.96
C LEU A 304 -18.90 -5.54 2.93
N HIS A 305 -18.24 -6.49 2.25
CA HIS A 305 -18.70 -7.87 2.15
C HIS A 305 -18.47 -8.68 3.44
N ALA A 306 -17.66 -8.18 4.36
CA ALA A 306 -17.15 -8.96 5.48
C ALA A 306 -17.44 -8.33 6.86
N VAL A 307 -18.05 -7.14 6.90
CA VAL A 307 -18.34 -6.41 8.13
C VAL A 307 -19.85 -6.32 8.38
N ASP A 308 -20.28 -6.70 9.58
CA ASP A 308 -21.68 -6.55 10.04
C ASP A 308 -21.90 -5.28 10.91
N SER A 309 -20.84 -4.50 11.17
CA SER A 309 -20.89 -3.32 12.04
C SER A 309 -21.42 -2.09 11.30
N GLY A 310 -22.52 -1.52 11.78
CA GLY A 310 -23.16 -0.32 11.20
C GLY A 310 -22.20 0.84 10.95
N ASP A 311 -21.39 1.22 11.94
CA ASP A 311 -20.42 2.34 11.83
C ASP A 311 -19.39 2.17 10.70
N LEU A 312 -18.84 0.96 10.58
CA LEU A 312 -17.84 0.64 9.57
C LEU A 312 -18.47 0.60 8.17
N ILE A 313 -19.70 0.07 8.05
CA ILE A 313 -20.46 0.07 6.79
C ILE A 313 -20.75 1.51 6.36
N VAL A 314 -21.17 2.38 7.29
CA VAL A 314 -21.37 3.82 7.04
C VAL A 314 -20.07 4.45 6.52
N GLY A 315 -18.94 4.16 7.17
CA GLY A 315 -17.61 4.59 6.73
C GLY A 315 -17.25 4.12 5.31
N CYS A 316 -17.44 2.84 4.99
CA CYS A 316 -17.20 2.28 3.66
C CYS A 316 -18.08 2.92 2.59
N LYS A 317 -19.38 3.08 2.86
CA LYS A 317 -20.32 3.71 1.92
C LYS A 317 -19.94 5.15 1.64
N ARG A 318 -19.55 5.91 2.66
CA ARG A 318 -19.03 7.27 2.49
C ARG A 318 -17.73 7.30 1.67
N GLY A 319 -16.83 6.34 1.90
CA GLY A 319 -15.58 6.20 1.14
C GLY A 319 -15.81 5.91 -0.34
N LEU A 320 -16.69 4.95 -0.65
CA LEU A 320 -17.11 4.63 -2.02
C LEU A 320 -17.76 5.83 -2.71
N ALA A 321 -18.58 6.61 -1.98
CA ALA A 321 -19.17 7.82 -2.51
C ALA A 321 -18.10 8.88 -2.89
N ARG A 322 -17.08 9.09 -2.05
CA ARG A 322 -15.95 9.98 -2.36
C ARG A 322 -15.14 9.50 -3.57
N VAL A 323 -14.92 8.19 -3.68
CA VAL A 323 -14.28 7.59 -4.87
C VAL A 323 -15.10 7.87 -6.13
N ALA A 324 -16.42 7.69 -6.07
CA ALA A 324 -17.31 7.94 -7.19
C ALA A 324 -17.31 9.42 -7.62
N VAL A 325 -17.30 10.37 -6.66
CA VAL A 325 -17.10 11.80 -6.94
C VAL A 325 -15.79 12.06 -7.68
N GLY A 326 -14.67 11.49 -7.22
CA GLY A 326 -13.37 11.64 -7.88
C GLY A 326 -13.31 11.09 -9.30
N LEU A 327 -14.17 10.13 -9.63
CA LEU A 327 -14.34 9.58 -10.98
C LEU A 327 -15.45 10.27 -11.79
N CYS A 328 -16.00 11.38 -11.29
CA CYS A 328 -17.13 12.11 -11.88
C CYS A 328 -18.42 11.26 -12.07
N LYS A 329 -18.59 10.20 -11.27
CA LYS A 329 -19.77 9.33 -11.24
C LYS A 329 -20.73 9.76 -10.14
N TYR A 330 -21.31 10.95 -10.30
CA TYR A 330 -22.05 11.60 -9.22
C TYR A 330 -23.36 10.91 -8.86
N ASP A 331 -24.00 10.21 -9.80
CA ASP A 331 -25.16 9.34 -9.57
C ASP A 331 -24.84 8.21 -8.59
N GLU A 332 -23.77 7.44 -8.86
CA GLU A 332 -23.26 6.40 -7.97
C GLU A 332 -22.85 6.98 -6.60
N ALA A 333 -22.25 8.18 -6.59
CA ALA A 333 -21.87 8.86 -5.36
C ALA A 333 -23.08 9.22 -4.49
N ILE A 334 -24.13 9.80 -5.08
CA ILE A 334 -25.35 10.17 -4.38
C ILE A 334 -26.03 8.93 -3.79
N GLU A 335 -26.09 7.81 -4.53
CA GLU A 335 -26.64 6.55 -4.02
C GLU A 335 -25.89 6.06 -2.79
N HIS A 336 -24.56 6.06 -2.83
CA HIS A 336 -23.72 5.62 -1.72
C HIS A 336 -23.82 6.55 -0.51
N TYR A 337 -23.85 7.87 -0.69
CA TYR A 337 -24.07 8.81 0.40
C TYR A 337 -25.46 8.66 1.02
N CYS A 338 -26.52 8.52 0.22
CA CYS A 338 -27.88 8.29 0.71
C CYS A 338 -27.96 6.99 1.51
N ALA A 339 -27.34 5.91 1.04
CA ALA A 339 -27.27 4.65 1.76
C ALA A 339 -26.53 4.80 3.09
N ALA A 340 -25.41 5.53 3.12
CA ALA A 340 -24.67 5.82 4.35
C ALA A 340 -25.54 6.61 5.34
N LEU A 341 -26.29 7.61 4.86
CA LEU A 341 -27.16 8.45 5.68
C LEU A 341 -28.32 7.66 6.31
N VAL A 342 -28.94 6.75 5.54
CA VAL A 342 -30.00 5.87 6.05
C VAL A 342 -29.48 4.97 7.17
N LEU A 343 -28.31 4.36 6.96
CA LEU A 343 -27.66 3.53 7.97
C LEU A 343 -27.26 4.34 9.21
N CYS A 344 -26.74 5.54 8.98
CA CYS A 344 -26.35 6.49 10.03
C CYS A 344 -27.54 6.80 10.97
N ARG A 345 -28.68 7.16 10.37
CA ARG A 345 -29.93 7.48 11.08
C ARG A 345 -30.52 6.27 11.80
N ALA A 346 -30.46 5.10 11.19
CA ALA A 346 -30.94 3.86 11.80
C ALA A 346 -30.10 3.46 13.03
N GLY A 347 -28.78 3.66 12.96
CA GLY A 347 -27.85 3.37 14.05
C GLY A 347 -27.67 4.49 15.08
N LYS A 348 -28.22 5.69 14.82
CA LYS A 348 -28.09 6.90 15.64
C LYS A 348 -26.64 7.40 15.77
N PHE A 349 -25.86 7.31 14.69
CA PHE A 349 -24.45 7.71 14.67
C PHE A 349 -24.29 9.21 14.37
N VAL A 350 -24.59 10.05 15.36
CA VAL A 350 -24.73 11.51 15.17
C VAL A 350 -23.48 12.18 14.56
N ASP A 351 -22.28 11.68 14.89
CA ASP A 351 -21.01 12.25 14.44
C ASP A 351 -20.75 12.12 12.93
N TYR A 352 -21.39 11.16 12.26
CA TYR A 352 -21.22 10.97 10.82
C TYR A 352 -22.32 11.66 10.01
N GLU A 353 -23.50 11.86 10.61
CA GLU A 353 -24.69 12.31 9.91
C GLU A 353 -24.51 13.70 9.28
N TYR A 354 -24.00 14.65 10.06
CA TYR A 354 -23.81 16.01 9.59
C TYR A 354 -22.78 16.08 8.44
N MET A 355 -21.67 15.34 8.54
CA MET A 355 -20.65 15.25 7.49
C MET A 355 -21.22 14.65 6.20
N ILE A 356 -21.92 13.53 6.31
CA ILE A 356 -22.50 12.83 5.15
C ILE A 356 -23.57 13.71 4.50
N ALA A 357 -24.41 14.40 5.27
CA ALA A 357 -25.43 15.30 4.73
C ALA A 357 -24.80 16.40 3.86
N ARG A 358 -23.72 17.03 4.32
CA ARG A 358 -22.96 18.04 3.55
C ARG A 358 -22.30 17.44 2.31
N ASP A 359 -21.60 16.30 2.45
CA ASP A 359 -20.94 15.63 1.32
C ASP A 359 -21.97 15.23 0.24
N THR A 360 -23.16 14.80 0.66
CA THR A 360 -24.30 14.51 -0.25
C THR A 360 -24.75 15.77 -0.99
N ALA A 361 -24.91 16.89 -0.27
CA ALA A 361 -25.34 18.15 -0.84
C ALA A 361 -24.36 18.64 -1.92
N ASN A 362 -23.06 18.55 -1.65
CA ASN A 362 -22.01 18.87 -2.62
C ASN A 362 -22.09 17.97 -3.86
N ALA A 363 -22.23 16.65 -3.69
CA ALA A 363 -22.35 15.72 -4.81
C ALA A 363 -23.59 16.00 -5.68
N ILE A 364 -24.71 16.41 -5.08
CA ILE A 364 -25.93 16.84 -5.80
C ILE A 364 -25.65 18.11 -6.63
N LEU A 365 -24.94 19.09 -6.06
CA LEU A 365 -24.61 20.31 -6.79
C LEU A 365 -23.66 20.02 -7.96
N ASP A 366 -22.64 19.19 -7.76
CA ASP A 366 -21.71 18.80 -8.83
C ASP A 366 -22.40 17.97 -9.93
N TYR A 367 -23.34 17.10 -9.55
CA TYR A 367 -24.18 16.41 -10.53
C TYR A 367 -25.01 17.40 -11.36
N SER A 368 -25.63 18.38 -10.71
CA SER A 368 -26.49 19.37 -11.37
C SER A 368 -25.74 20.28 -12.34
N ARG A 369 -24.45 20.55 -12.09
CA ARG A 369 -23.60 21.32 -13.02
C ARG A 369 -23.42 20.64 -14.38
N ASN A 370 -23.60 19.32 -14.42
CA ASN A 370 -23.50 18.51 -15.64
C ASN A 370 -24.86 18.24 -16.29
N GLN A 371 -25.94 18.85 -15.79
CA GLN A 371 -27.28 18.71 -16.36
C GLN A 371 -27.67 19.93 -17.20
N ASP A 372 -28.28 19.68 -18.36
CA ASP A 372 -28.72 20.74 -19.28
C ASP A 372 -30.07 21.38 -18.88
N SER A 373 -30.80 20.80 -17.93
CA SER A 373 -32.18 21.20 -17.59
C SER A 373 -32.24 22.21 -16.43
N PRO A 374 -32.72 23.45 -16.64
CA PRO A 374 -32.84 24.46 -15.59
C PRO A 374 -33.74 24.06 -14.42
N GLU A 375 -34.80 23.28 -14.68
CA GLU A 375 -35.69 22.79 -13.63
C GLU A 375 -35.00 21.77 -12.71
N GLU A 376 -34.15 20.92 -13.27
CA GLU A 376 -33.43 19.91 -12.49
C GLU A 376 -32.30 20.53 -11.67
N VAL A 377 -31.65 21.56 -12.22
CA VAL A 377 -30.69 22.40 -11.47
C VAL A 377 -31.37 23.06 -10.27
N PHE A 378 -32.54 23.67 -10.47
CA PHE A 378 -33.29 24.28 -9.36
C PHE A 378 -33.68 23.27 -8.27
N ARG A 379 -34.21 22.10 -8.65
CA ARG A 379 -34.55 21.03 -7.69
C ARG A 379 -33.33 20.50 -6.94
N SER A 380 -32.19 20.39 -7.62
CA SER A 380 -30.92 19.96 -7.03
C SER A 380 -30.40 20.98 -6.02
N GLN A 381 -30.49 22.27 -6.33
CA GLN A 381 -30.13 23.35 -5.41
C GLN A 381 -31.03 23.40 -4.17
N ASP A 382 -32.34 23.22 -4.32
CA ASP A 382 -33.27 23.15 -3.19
C ASP A 382 -33.01 21.92 -2.29
N SER A 383 -32.70 20.78 -2.92
CA SER A 383 -32.36 19.54 -2.20
C SER A 383 -31.04 19.69 -1.42
N ALA A 384 -30.01 20.25 -2.05
CA ALA A 384 -28.74 20.56 -1.41
C ALA A 384 -28.91 21.57 -0.25
N ARG A 385 -29.70 22.64 -0.45
CA ARG A 385 -30.00 23.63 0.59
C ARG A 385 -30.62 22.99 1.82
N LYS A 386 -31.55 22.04 1.65
CA LYS A 386 -32.16 21.33 2.78
C LYS A 386 -31.13 20.51 3.56
N LEU A 387 -30.26 19.79 2.86
CA LEU A 387 -29.19 18.98 3.47
C LEU A 387 -28.15 19.84 4.20
N PHE A 388 -27.76 20.99 3.66
CA PHE A 388 -26.85 21.91 4.36
C PHE A 388 -27.48 22.51 5.63
N LYS A 389 -28.76 22.88 5.60
CA LYS A 389 -29.48 23.35 6.80
C LYS A 389 -29.55 22.26 7.87
N GLU A 390 -29.77 21.02 7.43
CA GLU A 390 -29.75 19.85 8.30
C GLU A 390 -28.36 19.64 8.91
N ALA A 391 -27.30 19.61 8.10
CA ALA A 391 -25.92 19.51 8.57
C ALA A 391 -25.54 20.61 9.57
N LEU A 392 -25.95 21.86 9.30
CA LEU A 392 -25.71 22.99 10.20
C LEU A 392 -26.43 22.80 11.54
N SER A 393 -27.68 22.31 11.53
CA SER A 393 -28.45 22.11 12.76
C SER A 393 -27.79 21.12 13.73
N PHE A 394 -27.15 20.07 13.20
CA PHE A 394 -26.39 19.10 13.99
C PHE A 394 -25.09 19.67 14.54
N SER A 395 -24.39 20.48 13.74
CA SER A 395 -23.12 21.09 14.18
C SER A 395 -23.28 22.14 15.29
N MET A 396 -24.50 22.58 15.57
CA MET A 396 -24.86 23.52 16.65
C MET A 396 -25.17 22.83 18.00
N ASP A 397 -24.99 21.51 18.10
CA ASP A 397 -25.15 20.78 19.36
C ASP A 397 -24.13 21.29 20.41
N PRO A 398 -24.56 21.73 21.61
CA PRO A 398 -23.68 22.23 22.66
C PRO A 398 -22.58 21.25 23.10
N GLU A 399 -22.78 19.93 22.93
CA GLU A 399 -21.81 18.92 23.35
C GLU A 399 -20.69 18.67 22.31
N HIS A 400 -20.91 19.03 21.04
CA HIS A 400 -20.01 18.69 19.92
C HIS A 400 -19.80 19.87 18.94
N VAL A 401 -19.56 21.07 19.47
CA VAL A 401 -19.38 22.28 18.66
C VAL A 401 -18.10 22.21 17.81
N ASN A 402 -18.26 22.10 16.49
CA ASN A 402 -17.17 22.20 15.52
C ASN A 402 -17.29 23.52 14.71
N LEU A 403 -16.64 24.58 15.21
CA LEU A 403 -16.72 25.93 14.64
C LEU A 403 -16.13 26.02 13.23
N GLU A 404 -15.05 25.29 12.95
CA GLU A 404 -14.44 25.23 11.61
C GLU A 404 -15.42 24.64 10.59
N TYR A 405 -16.08 23.54 10.96
CA TYR A 405 -17.10 22.92 10.12
C TYR A 405 -18.35 23.80 9.95
N GLN A 406 -18.79 24.49 11.01
CA GLN A 406 -19.88 25.45 10.94
C GLN A 406 -19.57 26.58 9.96
N ALA A 407 -18.35 27.12 9.97
CA ALA A 407 -17.93 28.15 9.03
C ALA A 407 -18.05 27.65 7.59
N GLN A 408 -17.56 26.44 7.31
CA GLN A 408 -17.62 25.83 5.99
C GLN A 408 -19.06 25.62 5.47
N VAL A 409 -19.95 25.03 6.27
CA VAL A 409 -21.35 24.82 5.86
C VAL A 409 -22.07 26.15 5.64
N ARG A 410 -21.74 27.18 6.45
CA ARG A 410 -22.31 28.51 6.27
C ARG A 410 -21.85 29.15 4.96
N CYS A 411 -20.57 29.01 4.58
CA CYS A 411 -20.08 29.42 3.26
C CYS A 411 -20.84 28.73 2.11
N ASP A 412 -21.05 27.40 2.20
CA ASP A 412 -21.83 26.65 1.21
C ASP A 412 -23.28 27.19 1.08
N LEU A 413 -23.89 27.61 2.19
CA LEU A 413 -25.23 28.22 2.22
C LEU A 413 -25.27 29.65 1.65
N VAL A 414 -24.20 30.45 1.77
CA VAL A 414 -24.15 31.82 1.23
C VAL A 414 -24.46 31.83 -0.27
N VAL A 415 -23.81 30.95 -1.02
CA VAL A 415 -23.99 30.85 -2.48
C VAL A 415 -25.41 30.41 -2.84
N LEU A 416 -25.95 29.41 -2.14
CA LEU A 416 -27.29 28.89 -2.41
C LEU A 416 -28.41 29.87 -2.06
N GLU A 417 -28.26 30.64 -0.98
CA GLU A 417 -29.23 31.67 -0.58
C GLU A 417 -29.13 32.90 -1.49
N ARG A 418 -27.92 33.27 -1.94
CA ARG A 418 -27.72 34.31 -2.96
C ARG A 418 -28.42 33.93 -4.28
N ASN A 419 -28.20 32.71 -4.76
CA ASN A 419 -28.83 32.21 -5.99
C ASN A 419 -30.37 32.14 -5.88
N ALA A 420 -30.89 32.00 -4.67
CA ALA A 420 -32.32 32.05 -4.38
C ALA A 420 -32.90 33.47 -4.32
N GLY A 421 -32.06 34.51 -4.34
CA GLY A 421 -32.45 35.90 -4.11
C GLY A 421 -32.64 36.27 -2.63
N ASN A 422 -32.20 35.42 -1.69
CA ASN A 422 -32.32 35.64 -0.25
C ASN A 422 -31.09 36.37 0.31
N GLU A 423 -30.85 37.61 -0.14
CA GLU A 423 -29.64 38.37 0.17
C GLU A 423 -29.39 38.58 1.67
N THR A 424 -30.45 38.85 2.45
CA THR A 424 -30.34 39.04 3.91
C THR A 424 -29.92 37.77 4.64
N THR A 425 -30.44 36.62 4.21
CA THR A 425 -30.07 35.31 4.76
C THR A 425 -28.63 34.94 4.37
N ALA A 426 -28.23 35.22 3.13
CA ALA A 426 -26.86 35.03 2.68
C ALA A 426 -25.87 35.88 3.49
N GLN A 427 -26.19 37.16 3.75
CA GLN A 427 -25.39 38.03 4.61
C GLN A 427 -25.28 37.50 6.04
N ALA A 428 -26.40 37.03 6.62
CA ALA A 428 -26.38 36.45 7.96
C ALA A 428 -25.47 35.21 8.06
N HIS A 429 -25.50 34.34 7.03
CA HIS A 429 -24.59 33.19 6.96
C HIS A 429 -23.13 33.61 6.81
N ALA A 430 -22.82 34.60 5.96
CA ALA A 430 -21.47 35.12 5.76
C ALA A 430 -20.87 35.70 7.06
N LEU A 431 -21.64 36.52 7.78
CA LEU A 431 -21.22 37.09 9.05
C LEU A 431 -20.94 36.00 10.10
N ALA A 432 -21.85 35.04 10.23
CA ALA A 432 -21.71 33.95 11.17
C ALA A 432 -20.56 33.00 10.80
N ALA A 433 -20.28 32.79 9.50
CA ALA A 433 -19.16 31.96 9.04
C ALA A 433 -17.82 32.56 9.49
N PHE A 434 -17.65 33.87 9.32
CA PHE A 434 -16.44 34.56 9.72
C PHE A 434 -16.25 34.59 11.24
N GLN A 435 -17.32 34.83 12.00
CA GLN A 435 -17.28 34.75 13.47
C GLN A 435 -16.86 33.36 13.95
N CYS A 436 -17.46 32.30 13.39
CA CYS A 436 -17.05 30.93 13.70
C CYS A 436 -15.56 30.71 13.40
N ALA A 437 -15.07 31.21 12.26
CA ALA A 437 -13.69 31.09 11.84
C ALA A 437 -12.71 31.80 12.80
N LEU A 438 -13.04 33.01 13.25
CA LEU A 438 -12.22 33.74 14.23
C LEU A 438 -12.19 33.06 15.60
N GLU A 439 -13.33 32.57 16.07
CA GLU A 439 -13.45 31.88 17.35
C GLU A 439 -12.64 30.57 17.40
N THR A 440 -12.30 29.98 16.25
CA THR A 440 -11.34 28.86 16.21
C THR A 440 -9.95 29.23 16.70
N GLY A 441 -9.57 30.51 16.65
CA GLY A 441 -8.22 31.00 16.93
C GLY A 441 -7.16 30.57 15.89
N ARG A 442 -7.55 29.88 14.82
CA ARG A 442 -6.64 29.39 13.77
C ARG A 442 -6.58 30.39 12.63
N ARG A 443 -5.39 30.97 12.43
CA ARG A 443 -5.12 31.91 11.34
C ARG A 443 -5.50 31.40 9.95
N PRO A 444 -5.13 30.17 9.52
CA PRO A 444 -5.43 29.70 8.17
C PRO A 444 -6.93 29.64 7.88
N VAL A 445 -7.74 29.15 8.84
CA VAL A 445 -9.19 29.01 8.68
C VAL A 445 -9.87 30.36 8.49
N ALA A 446 -9.48 31.37 9.27
CA ALA A 446 -10.01 32.72 9.16
C ALA A 446 -9.59 33.41 7.86
N ASP A 447 -8.34 33.22 7.42
CA ASP A 447 -7.83 33.75 6.15
C ASP A 447 -8.59 33.12 4.95
N ASP A 448 -8.83 31.80 4.98
CA ASP A 448 -9.55 31.08 3.92
C ASP A 448 -11.01 31.55 3.81
N VAL A 449 -11.72 31.65 4.94
CA VAL A 449 -13.12 32.13 4.97
C VAL A 449 -13.21 33.58 4.50
N TYR A 450 -12.27 34.44 4.89
CA TYR A 450 -12.23 35.83 4.43
C TYR A 450 -12.04 35.93 2.91
N ASN A 451 -11.07 35.18 2.36
CA ASN A 451 -10.82 35.16 0.92
C ASN A 451 -12.04 34.65 0.15
N TYR A 452 -12.67 33.57 0.64
CA TYR A 452 -13.90 33.06 0.05
C TYR A 452 -15.02 34.11 0.04
N LEU A 453 -15.27 34.78 1.17
CA LEU A 453 -16.33 35.78 1.28
C LEU A 453 -16.06 37.02 0.41
N LEU A 454 -14.79 37.38 0.21
CA LEU A 454 -14.38 38.47 -0.69
C LEU A 454 -14.85 38.21 -2.14
N GLU A 455 -14.83 36.95 -2.59
CA GLU A 455 -15.26 36.54 -3.94
C GLU A 455 -16.79 36.48 -4.08
N THR A 456 -17.52 36.35 -2.97
CA THR A 456 -18.99 36.21 -3.01
C THR A 456 -19.75 37.52 -3.21
N ASP A 457 -19.13 38.69 -3.04
CA ASP A 457 -19.77 40.03 -3.15
C ASP A 457 -21.06 40.20 -2.31
N VAL A 458 -21.22 39.39 -1.25
CA VAL A 458 -22.41 39.43 -0.38
C VAL A 458 -22.27 40.47 0.74
N LEU A 459 -21.03 40.79 1.12
CA LEU A 459 -20.70 41.71 2.20
C LEU A 459 -20.30 43.08 1.65
N SER A 460 -20.63 44.14 2.40
CA SER A 460 -20.18 45.49 2.07
C SER A 460 -18.68 45.69 2.34
N GLU A 461 -18.07 46.65 1.64
CA GLU A 461 -16.66 47.01 1.83
C GLU A 461 -16.32 47.38 3.29
N ALA A 462 -17.26 48.03 3.99
CA ALA A 462 -17.11 48.37 5.40
C ALA A 462 -17.03 47.12 6.31
N GLN A 463 -17.82 46.08 6.01
CA GLN A 463 -17.81 44.82 6.75
C GLN A 463 -16.53 44.02 6.48
N LEU A 464 -16.08 43.97 5.22
CA LEU A 464 -14.81 43.32 4.87
C LEU A 464 -13.61 44.01 5.52
N ASN A 465 -13.61 45.35 5.57
CA ASN A 465 -12.56 46.09 6.27
C ASN A 465 -12.54 45.82 7.78
N ALA A 466 -13.71 45.70 8.43
CA ALA A 466 -13.78 45.30 9.83
C ALA A 466 -13.22 43.89 10.06
N PHE A 467 -13.54 42.95 9.17
CA PHE A 467 -13.01 41.58 9.22
C PHE A 467 -11.48 41.55 9.08
N ARG A 468 -10.94 42.39 8.20
CA ARG A 468 -9.50 42.52 8.00
C ARG A 468 -8.77 43.00 9.26
N GLU A 469 -9.33 43.97 9.99
CA GLU A 469 -8.76 44.45 11.24
C GLU A 469 -8.74 43.35 12.33
N GLU A 470 -9.82 42.58 12.45
CA GLU A 470 -9.90 41.45 13.38
C GLU A 470 -8.90 40.33 13.03
N LEU A 471 -8.70 40.07 11.73
CA LEU A 471 -7.67 39.16 11.24
C LEU A 471 -6.25 39.60 11.59
N LEU A 472 -5.93 40.89 11.45
CA LEU A 472 -4.63 41.45 11.81
C LEU A 472 -4.34 41.31 13.30
N ASP A 473 -5.34 41.52 14.16
CA ASP A 473 -5.22 41.29 15.60
C ASP A 473 -4.98 39.80 15.91
N LEU A 474 -5.70 38.88 15.25
CA LEU A 474 -5.44 37.44 15.38
C LEU A 474 -4.02 37.04 14.94
N HIS A 475 -3.52 37.62 13.83
CA HIS A 475 -2.16 37.41 13.33
C HIS A 475 -1.10 37.90 14.33
N SER A 476 -1.38 39.00 15.04
CA SER A 476 -0.46 39.54 16.04
C SER A 476 -0.35 38.64 17.28
N ARG A 477 -1.46 38.02 17.71
CA ARG A 477 -1.53 37.14 18.89
C ARG A 477 -0.90 35.78 18.67
N THR A 478 -0.96 35.26 17.44
CA THR A 478 -0.44 33.93 17.07
C THR A 478 1.07 33.90 16.79
N ALA A 479 1.69 35.06 16.53
CA ALA A 479 3.13 35.20 16.28
C ALA A 479 4.05 34.90 17.50
N HIS A 480 3.51 34.58 18.67
CA HIS A 480 4.27 34.32 19.92
C HIS A 480 4.12 32.90 20.48
N VAL A 481 3.46 31.99 19.76
CA VAL A 481 3.27 30.60 20.18
C VAL A 481 3.97 29.69 19.15
N PRO A 482 4.94 28.84 19.55
CA PRO A 482 5.51 27.87 18.62
C PRO A 482 4.42 26.86 18.25
N GLU A 483 4.16 26.74 16.95
CA GLU A 483 3.17 25.83 16.38
C GLU A 483 3.43 24.39 16.85
N ARG A 484 2.47 23.83 17.61
CA ARG A 484 2.33 22.37 17.72
C ARG A 484 1.51 21.90 16.54
N GLY A 485 2.08 20.98 15.76
CA GLY A 485 1.49 20.41 14.56
C GLY A 485 0.13 19.78 14.82
N VAL A 486 -0.83 20.12 13.97
CA VAL A 486 -2.13 19.45 13.78
C VAL A 486 -2.33 19.30 12.28
N ASP A 487 -2.89 18.18 11.85
CA ASP A 487 -2.76 17.68 10.48
C ASP A 487 -3.50 18.42 9.38
N SER A 488 -2.73 19.03 8.48
CA SER A 488 -3.13 19.48 7.15
C SER A 488 -3.44 18.28 6.25
N LEU A 489 -4.61 17.69 6.42
CA LEU A 489 -5.23 16.89 5.37
C LEU A 489 -5.84 17.84 4.34
N GLY A 490 -5.25 17.80 3.14
CA GLY A 490 -5.67 18.40 1.87
C GLY A 490 -6.87 19.35 1.89
N SER A 491 -6.59 20.65 1.97
CA SER A 491 -7.52 21.72 1.57
C SER A 491 -6.75 22.73 0.71
N SER A 492 -6.53 22.35 -0.55
CA SER A 492 -6.31 23.34 -1.59
C SER A 492 -7.66 24.01 -1.84
N TRP A 493 -7.89 25.17 -1.23
CA TRP A 493 -9.06 26.02 -1.48
C TRP A 493 -9.12 26.58 -2.92
N VAL A 494 -8.11 26.31 -3.75
CA VAL A 494 -8.00 26.83 -5.12
C VAL A 494 -7.93 25.67 -6.13
N ALA A 495 -9.09 25.10 -6.43
CA ALA A 495 -9.32 24.34 -7.66
C ALA A 495 -10.82 24.29 -8.00
N SER A 496 -11.52 25.42 -7.99
CA SER A 496 -12.88 25.52 -8.56
C SER A 496 -13.33 26.96 -8.87
N VAL A 497 -12.41 27.83 -9.25
CA VAL A 497 -12.75 29.12 -9.88
C VAL A 497 -11.98 29.27 -11.19
N SER A 498 -12.53 28.65 -12.23
CA SER A 498 -12.44 29.08 -13.64
C SER A 498 -13.43 28.29 -14.47
#